data_AF-A0A3D5YEY3-F1
#
_entry.id   AF-A0A3D5YEY3-F1
#
_cell.length_a   1.000
_cell.length_b   1.000
_cell.length_c   1.000
_cell.angle_alpha   90.00
_cell.angle_beta   90.00
_cell.angle_gamma   90.00
#
_symmetry.space_group_name_H-M   'P 1'
#
loop_
_entity.id
_entity.type
_entity.pdbx_description
1 polymer ?
#
loop_
_entity_poly.entity_id
_entity_poly.type
_entity_poly.pdbx_seq_one_letter_code
_entity_poly.pdbx_strand_id
1 'polypeptide(L)' 'MQKRLSENNIGGKKSNFKIQDRVFSRQRYRGEPFPVIFCDDCGIVPMDESDLPLTLPDVENYAPTGTEE' A
#
# COMPACT_ATOMS: atom_id res chain seq x y z
N MET A 1 -22.36 -3.52 33.34
CA MET A 1 -20.91 -3.39 33.09
C MET A 1 -20.60 -2.38 31.98
N GLN A 2 -21.17 -2.50 30.77
CA GLN A 2 -20.96 -1.54 29.67
C GLN A 2 -21.30 -0.08 30.05
N LYS A 3 -22.44 0.16 30.71
CA LYS A 3 -22.86 1.50 31.17
C LYS A 3 -21.84 2.17 32.10
N ARG A 4 -21.25 1.41 33.03
CA ARG A 4 -20.21 1.88 33.94
C ARG A 4 -18.89 2.21 33.22
N LEU A 5 -18.52 1.43 32.21
CA LEU A 5 -17.31 1.66 31.42
C LEU A 5 -17.45 2.94 30.57
N SER A 6 -18.63 3.16 30.00
CA SER A 6 -18.94 4.36 29.22
C SER A 6 -19.06 5.62 30.08
N GLU A 7 -19.70 5.54 31.24
CA GLU A 7 -19.85 6.69 32.17
C GLU A 7 -18.51 7.18 32.71
N ASN A 8 -17.54 6.29 32.86
CA ASN A 8 -16.19 6.63 33.34
C ASN A 8 -15.18 6.87 32.21
N ASN A 9 -15.61 6.91 30.94
CA ASN A 9 -14.73 7.08 29.75
C ASN A 9 -13.55 6.08 29.65
N ILE A 10 -13.72 4.87 30.20
CA ILE A 10 -12.67 3.83 30.22
C ILE A 10 -12.97 2.67 29.25
N GLY A 11 -14.02 2.77 28.44
CA GLY A 11 -14.29 1.80 27.39
C GLY A 11 -15.72 1.85 26.85
N GLY A 12 -15.90 1.30 25.65
CA GLY A 12 -17.18 1.24 24.95
C GLY A 12 -17.33 -0.02 24.11
N LYS A 13 -18.55 -0.28 23.64
CA LYS A 13 -18.81 -1.39 22.71
C LYS A 13 -18.12 -1.09 21.38
N LYS A 14 -17.37 -2.06 20.84
CA LYS A 14 -16.75 -1.99 19.51
C LYS A 14 -17.13 -3.23 18.70
N SER A 15 -17.62 -3.04 17.48
CA SER A 15 -17.78 -4.12 16.50
C SER A 15 -16.47 -4.30 15.74
N ASN A 16 -15.90 -5.50 15.75
CA ASN A 16 -14.73 -5.84 14.97
C ASN A 16 -15.13 -6.80 13.85
N PHE A 17 -14.53 -6.64 12.67
CA PHE A 17 -14.72 -7.52 11.54
C PHE A 17 -13.53 -8.47 11.41
N LYS A 18 -13.78 -9.65 10.84
CA LYS A 18 -12.72 -10.61 10.49
C LYS A 18 -12.02 -10.27 9.16
N ILE A 19 -12.64 -9.42 8.33
CA ILE A 19 -12.07 -9.03 7.04
C ILE A 19 -10.80 -8.21 7.27
N GLN A 20 -9.79 -8.49 6.46
CA GLN A 20 -8.51 -7.80 6.47
C GLN A 20 -8.36 -6.98 5.20
N ASP A 21 -7.50 -5.96 5.26
CA ASP A 21 -7.18 -5.15 4.10
C ASP A 21 -6.52 -6.01 3.01
N ARG A 22 -6.86 -5.70 1.75
CA ARG A 22 -6.26 -6.37 0.61
C ARG A 22 -4.88 -5.80 0.34
N VAL A 23 -3.85 -6.60 0.58
CA VAL A 23 -2.48 -6.26 0.20
C VAL A 23 -2.31 -6.50 -1.30
N PHE A 24 -2.27 -5.41 -2.09
CA PHE A 24 -2.08 -5.45 -3.54
C PHE A 24 -0.62 -5.36 -3.97
N SER A 25 0.25 -4.76 -3.15
CA SER A 25 1.68 -4.59 -3.44
C SER A 25 2.38 -5.94 -3.66
N ARG A 26 3.21 -6.02 -4.71
CA ARG A 26 4.06 -7.18 -5.02
C ARG A 26 5.46 -6.69 -5.37
N GLN A 27 6.49 -7.28 -4.77
CA GLN A 27 7.89 -7.04 -5.10
C GLN A 27 8.30 -7.91 -6.30
N ARG A 28 7.74 -7.61 -7.48
CA ARG A 28 7.97 -8.35 -8.73
C ARG A 28 8.09 -7.36 -9.88
N TYR A 29 8.99 -7.63 -10.82
CA TYR A 29 9.15 -6.80 -12.02
C TYR A 29 7.95 -6.92 -12.98
N ARG A 30 7.48 -8.16 -13.23
CA ARG A 30 6.34 -8.42 -14.12
C ARG A 30 5.01 -8.20 -13.39
N GLY A 31 4.65 -6.93 -13.22
CA GLY A 31 3.36 -6.49 -12.69
C GLY A 31 3.06 -5.07 -13.17
N GLU A 32 1.83 -4.61 -12.95
CA GLU A 32 1.49 -3.22 -13.24
C GLU A 32 2.24 -2.28 -12.29
N PRO A 33 2.94 -1.24 -12.80
CA PRO A 33 3.55 -0.22 -11.97
C PRO A 33 2.51 0.54 -11.13
N PHE A 34 2.84 0.85 -9.87
CA PHE A 34 2.00 1.70 -9.04
C PHE A 34 2.11 3.16 -9.50
N PRO A 35 1.01 3.85 -9.82
CA PRO A 35 1.02 5.24 -10.30
C PRO A 35 1.16 6.22 -9.13
N VAL A 36 2.28 6.12 -8.41
CA VAL A 36 2.58 6.90 -7.22
C VAL A 36 3.99 7.50 -7.34
N ILE A 37 4.09 8.79 -7.09
CA ILE A 37 5.33 9.56 -7.16
C ILE A 37 5.81 9.83 -5.72
N PHE A 38 7.08 9.53 -5.47
CA PHE A 38 7.75 9.90 -4.24
C PHE A 38 8.47 11.23 -4.47
N CYS A 39 7.95 12.28 -3.86
CA CYS A 39 8.42 13.64 -3.96
C CYS A 39 9.10 14.04 -2.65
N ASP A 40 10.34 14.54 -2.71
CA ASP A 40 11.11 14.86 -1.51
C ASP A 40 10.44 15.97 -0.67
N ASP A 41 9.81 16.95 -1.32
CA ASP A 41 9.17 18.08 -0.65
C ASP A 41 7.68 17.82 -0.30
N CYS A 42 7.01 16.98 -1.07
CA CYS A 42 5.55 16.81 -1.04
C CYS A 42 5.06 15.43 -0.61
N GLY A 43 5.97 14.47 -0.40
CA GLY A 43 5.67 13.13 0.09
C GLY A 43 5.14 12.19 -1.01
N ILE A 44 4.11 11.42 -0.67
CA ILE A 44 3.52 10.40 -1.56
C ILE A 44 2.35 11.03 -2.31
N VAL A 45 2.50 11.22 -3.63
CA VAL A 45 1.51 11.89 -4.48
C VAL A 45 1.05 10.93 -5.59
N PRO A 46 -0.25 10.86 -5.91
CA PRO A 46 -0.71 10.08 -7.06
C PRO A 46 -0.27 10.73 -8.37
N MET A 47 -0.02 9.92 -9.39
CA MET A 47 0.21 10.40 -10.76
C MET A 47 -1.08 10.97 -11.36
N ASP A 48 -0.96 11.99 -12.22
CA ASP A 48 -2.10 12.58 -12.92
C ASP A 48 -2.72 11.59 -13.92
N GLU A 49 -4.05 11.62 -14.08
CA GLU A 49 -4.77 10.69 -14.97
C GLU A 49 -4.35 10.82 -16.44
N SER A 50 -3.92 12.01 -16.86
CA SER A 50 -3.42 12.27 -18.22
C SER A 50 -2.11 11.57 -18.54
N ASP A 51 -1.33 11.23 -17.53
CA ASP A 51 0.00 10.62 -17.67
C ASP A 51 -0.06 9.09 -17.64
N LEU A 52 -1.25 8.53 -17.42
CA LEU A 52 -1.50 7.09 -17.52
C LEU A 52 -1.62 6.66 -19.00
N PRO A 53 -1.16 5.44 -19.37
CA PRO A 53 -0.66 4.39 -18.49
C PRO A 53 0.83 4.50 -18.17
N LEU A 54 1.20 4.19 -16.92
CA LEU A 54 2.59 4.01 -16.52
C LEU A 54 3.10 2.66 -17.05
N THR A 55 3.93 2.70 -18.09
CA THR A 55 4.48 1.50 -18.72
C THR A 55 5.71 0.97 -17.98
N LEU A 56 5.86 -0.36 -17.96
CA LEU A 56 7.08 -0.99 -17.48
C LEU A 56 8.28 -0.59 -18.35
N PRO A 57 9.47 -0.43 -17.76
CA PRO A 57 10.69 -0.24 -18.55
C PRO A 57 11.01 -1.50 -19.37
N ASP A 58 11.81 -1.33 -20.42
CA ASP A 58 12.37 -2.45 -21.15
C ASP A 58 13.63 -2.97 -20.42
N VAL A 59 13.64 -4.24 -20.06
CA VAL A 59 14.81 -4.92 -19.46
C VAL A 59 15.22 -6.10 -20.32
N GLU A 60 16.53 -6.26 -20.50
CA GLU A 60 17.13 -7.33 -21.30
C GLU A 60 16.99 -8.70 -20.62
N ASN A 61 17.03 -8.75 -19.28
CA ASN A 61 16.92 -9.99 -18.53
C ASN A 61 16.06 -9.82 -17.26
N TYR A 62 15.13 -10.76 -17.07
CA TYR A 62 14.18 -10.79 -15.95
C TYR A 62 14.60 -11.75 -14.84
N ALA A 63 15.74 -12.43 -15.00
CA ALA A 63 16.26 -13.34 -14.00
C ALA A 63 16.72 -12.58 -12.76
N PRO A 64 16.60 -13.15 -11.55
CA PRO A 64 17.27 -12.60 -10.38
C PRO A 64 18.76 -12.51 -10.69
N THR A 65 19.32 -11.30 -10.64
CA THR A 65 20.77 -11.14 -10.63
C THR A 65 21.23 -11.74 -9.31
N GLY A 66 21.69 -12.98 -9.35
CA GLY A 66 22.30 -13.64 -8.20
C GLY A 66 23.61 -12.92 -7.91
N THR A 67 23.55 -11.89 -7.07
CA THR A 67 24.73 -11.43 -6.35
C THR A 67 24.65 -12.10 -4.99
N GLU A 68 25.38 -13.21 -4.86
CA GLU A 68 25.71 -13.79 -3.57
C GLU A 68 26.66 -12.82 -2.85
N GLU A 69 26.10 -11.78 -2.23
CA GLU A 69 26.72 -11.00 -1.13
C GLU A 69 25.65 -10.64 -0.09
#